data_AF-Q5WCY6-F1
#
_entry.id   AF-Q5WCY6-F1
#
_cell.length_a   1.000
_cell.length_b   1.000
_cell.length_c   1.000
_cell.angle_alpha   90.00
_cell.angle_beta   90.00
_cell.angle_gamma   90.00
#
_symmetry.space_group_name_H-M   'P 1'
#
loop_
_entity.id
_entity.type
_entity.pdbx_description
1 polymer ?
#
loop_
_entity_poly.entity_id
_entity_poly.type
_entity_poly.pdbx_seq_one_letter_code
_entity_poly.pdbx_strand_id
1 'polypeptide(L)'
;MNQKQWLAHIQSLEVLVEQNERAQGDEGQCLEQIQQLTSGPLRHFFLPRYLNTWFACAIILFLFFFHTLFGNRLIAVFQLLSLPFFLYKALLFLSLFILTPLFLYFAGMYGMNRLIKHSRLYKQKLEHAKQQFDSAKAAARETLQQLLSETDIPPYYLKPYAIQKFKTYFLYQRADNLKEAINLFEIEKTFELHQYAMFRFHGEKKAYRVFEKALHFEKHKKTAALVQNLKNNH
;
A
#
# COMPACT_ATOMS: atom_id res chain seq x y z
N MET A 1 -32.26 -17.32 16.32
CA MET A 1 -32.30 -16.03 17.04
C MET A 1 -33.46 -15.20 16.52
N ASN A 2 -34.24 -14.62 17.42
CA ASN A 2 -35.24 -13.60 17.07
C ASN A 2 -34.56 -12.24 16.80
N GLN A 3 -35.32 -11.29 16.26
CA GLN A 3 -34.81 -9.98 15.86
C GLN A 3 -34.08 -9.21 17.00
N LYS A 4 -34.64 -9.24 18.22
CA LYS A 4 -34.02 -8.58 19.39
C LYS A 4 -32.71 -9.25 19.81
N GLN A 5 -32.65 -10.59 19.72
CA GLN A 5 -31.43 -11.36 19.96
C GLN A 5 -30.36 -11.02 18.93
N TRP A 6 -30.71 -10.88 17.65
CA TRP A 6 -29.77 -10.45 16.60
C TRP A 6 -29.24 -9.03 16.83
N LEU A 7 -30.10 -8.10 17.23
CA LEU A 7 -29.67 -6.74 17.54
C LEU A 7 -28.66 -6.72 18.70
N ALA A 8 -28.97 -7.42 19.80
CA ALA A 8 -28.07 -7.53 20.95
C ALA A 8 -26.73 -8.19 20.57
N HIS A 9 -26.78 -9.25 19.75
CA HIS A 9 -25.61 -9.93 19.23
C HIS A 9 -24.72 -9.03 18.37
N ILE A 10 -25.33 -8.25 17.47
CA ILE A 10 -24.57 -7.32 16.62
C ILE A 10 -23.94 -6.20 17.46
N GLN A 11 -24.64 -5.71 18.48
CA GLN A 11 -24.11 -4.71 19.40
C GLN A 11 -22.92 -5.24 20.22
N SER A 12 -22.93 -6.51 20.66
CA SER A 12 -21.78 -7.09 21.35
C SER A 12 -20.57 -7.27 20.43
N LEU A 13 -20.80 -7.54 19.14
CA LEU A 13 -19.73 -7.71 18.15
C LEU A 13 -19.06 -6.39 17.71
N GLU A 14 -19.72 -5.22 17.86
CA GLU A 14 -19.16 -3.93 17.39
C GLU A 14 -17.75 -3.68 17.92
N VAL A 15 -17.54 -3.88 19.23
CA VAL A 15 -16.24 -3.64 19.87
C VAL A 15 -15.18 -4.60 19.35
N LEU A 16 -15.52 -5.89 19.22
CA LEU A 16 -14.59 -6.91 18.73
C LEU A 16 -14.22 -6.69 17.25
N VAL A 17 -15.18 -6.25 16.44
CA VAL A 17 -14.96 -5.95 15.02
C VAL A 17 -14.06 -4.73 14.86
N GLU A 18 -14.26 -3.68 15.66
CA GLU A 18 -13.35 -2.53 15.68
C GLU A 18 -11.94 -2.90 16.14
N GLN A 19 -11.82 -3.73 17.18
CA GLN A 19 -10.52 -4.20 17.67
C GLN A 19 -9.79 -5.01 16.61
N ASN A 20 -10.48 -5.92 15.92
CA ASN A 20 -9.90 -6.70 14.83
C ASN A 20 -9.50 -5.81 13.63
N GLU A 21 -10.31 -4.81 13.26
CA GLU A 21 -9.93 -3.88 12.18
C GLU A 21 -8.69 -3.05 12.55
N ARG A 22 -8.59 -2.59 13.80
CA ARG A 22 -7.39 -1.89 14.32
C ARG A 22 -6.17 -2.80 14.30
N ALA A 23 -6.28 -4.02 14.80
CA ALA A 23 -5.18 -5.00 14.80
C ALA A 23 -4.70 -5.34 13.39
N GLN A 24 -5.62 -5.50 12.42
CA GLN A 24 -5.27 -5.67 11.01
C GLN A 24 -4.59 -4.43 10.42
N GLY A 25 -5.02 -3.23 10.82
CA GLY A 25 -4.38 -1.97 10.46
C GLY A 25 -2.94 -1.89 10.98
N ASP A 26 -2.72 -2.26 12.23
CA ASP A 26 -1.40 -2.26 12.87
C ASP A 26 -0.45 -3.28 12.22
N GLU A 27 -0.93 -4.48 11.90
CA GLU A 27 -0.18 -5.47 11.12
C GLU A 27 0.26 -4.89 9.76
N GLY A 28 -0.67 -4.22 9.07
CA GLY A 28 -0.41 -3.57 7.78
C GLY A 28 0.65 -2.47 7.88
N GLN A 29 0.56 -1.59 8.88
CA GLN A 29 1.55 -0.53 9.12
C GLN A 29 2.93 -1.10 9.43
N CYS A 30 3.01 -2.13 10.28
CA CYS A 30 4.26 -2.81 10.60
C CYS A 30 4.88 -3.45 9.35
N LEU A 31 4.07 -4.08 8.49
CA LEU A 31 4.53 -4.65 7.23
C LEU A 31 5.10 -3.58 6.29
N GLU A 32 4.40 -2.45 6.13
CA GLU A 32 4.88 -1.33 5.33
C GLU A 32 6.21 -0.79 5.89
N GLN A 33 6.33 -0.66 7.21
CA GLN A 33 7.57 -0.24 7.86
C GLN A 33 8.72 -1.22 7.58
N ILE A 34 8.48 -2.53 7.65
CA ILE A 34 9.49 -3.55 7.29
C ILE A 34 9.88 -3.43 5.82
N GLN A 35 8.93 -3.25 4.90
CA GLN A 35 9.24 -3.08 3.48
C GLN A 35 10.10 -1.84 3.24
N GLN A 36 9.77 -0.72 3.88
CA GLN A 36 10.55 0.51 3.82
C GLN A 36 11.97 0.31 4.37
N LEU A 37 12.12 -0.33 5.53
CA LEU A 37 13.43 -0.65 6.11
C LEU A 37 14.20 -1.69 5.26
N THR A 38 13.51 -2.60 4.57
CA THR A 38 14.19 -3.55 3.70
C THR A 38 14.76 -2.86 2.46
N SER A 39 14.07 -1.85 1.91
CA SER A 39 14.54 -1.08 0.76
C SER A 39 15.72 -0.14 1.07
N GLY A 40 15.93 0.20 2.35
CA GLY A 40 17.04 1.04 2.80
C GLY A 40 16.67 2.51 3.01
N PRO A 41 17.54 3.29 3.69
CA PRO A 41 17.28 4.69 3.98
C PRO A 41 17.38 5.60 2.75
N LEU A 42 18.16 5.22 1.74
CA LEU A 42 18.38 6.04 0.54
C LEU A 42 17.39 5.73 -0.59
N ARG A 43 16.38 4.90 -0.35
CA ARG A 43 15.39 4.45 -1.35
C ARG A 43 14.82 5.61 -2.18
N HIS A 44 14.58 6.76 -1.57
CA HIS A 44 13.98 7.93 -2.21
C HIS A 44 14.84 8.55 -3.30
N PHE A 45 16.14 8.23 -3.32
CA PHE A 45 17.11 8.78 -4.27
C PHE A 45 17.39 7.86 -5.46
N PHE A 46 16.90 6.62 -5.47
CA PHE A 46 17.21 5.70 -6.57
C PHE A 46 16.11 4.71 -6.95
N LEU A 47 15.11 4.48 -6.09
CA LEU A 47 14.03 3.55 -6.40
C LEU A 47 12.82 4.29 -7.02
N PRO A 48 12.39 3.93 -8.24
CA PRO A 48 11.28 4.60 -8.95
C PRO A 48 10.01 4.79 -8.13
N ARG A 49 9.64 3.76 -7.34
CA ARG A 49 8.44 3.78 -6.48
C ARG A 49 8.50 4.87 -5.39
N TYR A 50 9.69 5.32 -5.03
CA TYR A 50 9.94 6.22 -3.90
C TYR A 50 10.53 7.57 -4.32
N LEU A 51 10.69 7.84 -5.62
CA LEU A 51 11.23 9.10 -6.11
C LEU A 51 10.32 10.27 -5.67
N ASN A 52 10.96 11.33 -5.22
CA ASN A 52 10.29 12.53 -4.74
C ASN A 52 11.07 13.78 -5.20
N THR A 53 10.62 14.96 -4.79
CA THR A 53 11.27 16.23 -5.12
C THR A 53 12.73 16.28 -4.65
N TRP A 54 13.08 15.59 -3.55
CA TRP A 54 14.45 15.53 -3.06
C TRP A 54 15.41 14.82 -4.00
N PHE A 55 14.94 13.77 -4.69
CA PHE A 55 15.72 13.14 -5.75
C PHE A 55 16.05 14.12 -6.88
N ALA A 56 15.07 14.92 -7.33
CA ALA A 56 15.27 15.90 -8.38
C ALA A 56 16.34 16.94 -7.98
N CYS A 57 16.29 17.46 -6.76
CA CYS A 57 17.32 18.37 -6.26
C CYS A 57 18.71 17.70 -6.19
N ALA A 58 18.77 16.47 -5.67
CA ALA A 58 20.03 15.75 -5.52
C ALA A 58 20.69 15.41 -6.87
N ILE A 59 19.91 14.98 -7.86
CA ILE A 59 20.44 14.60 -9.17
C ILE A 59 20.90 15.83 -9.97
N ILE A 60 20.20 16.97 -9.87
CA ILE A 60 20.62 18.22 -10.51
C ILE A 60 21.96 18.70 -9.92
N LEU A 61 22.08 18.73 -8.59
CA LEU A 61 23.32 19.10 -7.92
C LEU A 61 24.46 18.16 -8.30
N PHE A 62 24.21 16.84 -8.29
CA PHE A 62 25.20 15.85 -8.70
C PHE A 62 25.68 16.08 -10.13
N LEU A 63 24.76 16.27 -11.08
CA LEU A 63 25.10 16.50 -12.49
C LEU A 63 25.92 17.79 -12.65
N PHE A 64 25.55 18.86 -11.95
CA PHE A 64 26.30 20.12 -11.97
C PHE A 64 27.74 19.95 -11.46
N PHE A 65 27.91 19.34 -10.28
CA PHE A 65 29.24 19.09 -9.72
C PHE A 65 30.07 18.13 -10.56
N PHE A 66 29.45 17.06 -11.07
CA PHE A 66 30.13 16.08 -11.92
C PHE A 66 30.71 16.74 -13.18
N HIS A 67 29.91 17.55 -13.89
CA HIS A 67 30.39 18.23 -15.09
C HIS A 67 31.41 19.32 -14.78
N THR A 68 31.28 20.01 -13.65
CA THR A 68 32.26 21.02 -13.22
C THR A 68 33.62 20.39 -12.93
N LEU A 69 33.65 19.24 -12.25
CA LEU A 69 34.90 18.57 -11.85
C LEU A 69 35.52 17.72 -12.97
N PHE A 70 34.70 17.03 -13.76
CA PHE A 70 35.17 16.06 -14.76
C PHE A 70 35.01 16.51 -16.21
N GLY A 71 34.37 17.66 -16.47
CA GLY A 71 34.04 18.15 -17.81
C GLY A 71 35.23 18.18 -18.76
N ASN A 72 36.36 18.78 -18.36
CA ASN A 72 37.56 18.84 -19.20
C ASN A 72 38.10 17.45 -19.56
N ARG A 73 38.04 16.50 -18.62
CA ARG A 73 38.47 15.11 -18.85
C ARG A 73 37.51 14.38 -19.79
N LEU A 74 36.20 14.60 -19.62
CA LEU A 74 35.17 14.03 -20.51
C LEU A 74 35.31 14.55 -21.93
N ILE A 75 35.61 15.84 -22.11
CA ILE A 75 35.86 16.44 -23.43
C ILE A 75 37.11 15.82 -24.07
N ALA A 76 38.20 15.66 -23.33
CA ALA A 76 39.41 15.00 -23.83
C ALA A 76 39.14 13.55 -24.27
N VAL A 77 38.39 12.79 -23.47
CA VAL A 77 37.96 11.42 -23.82
C VAL A 77 37.04 11.42 -25.04
N PHE A 78 36.10 12.36 -25.13
CA PHE A 78 35.21 12.51 -26.28
C PHE A 78 35.99 12.79 -27.57
N GLN A 79 36.99 13.68 -27.52
CA GLN A 79 37.85 14.00 -28.66
C GLN A 79 38.71 12.79 -29.06
N LEU A 80 39.29 12.08 -28.09
CA LEU A 80 40.10 10.89 -28.33
C LEU A 80 39.32 9.77 -29.01
N LEU A 81 38.07 9.56 -28.60
CA LEU A 81 37.20 8.50 -29.12
C LEU A 81 36.38 8.93 -30.34
N SER A 82 36.46 10.20 -30.76
CA SER A 82 35.61 10.76 -31.82
C SER A 82 36.00 10.24 -33.21
N LEU A 83 35.03 9.70 -33.95
CA LEU A 83 35.17 9.32 -35.36
C LEU A 83 34.38 10.28 -36.25
N PRO A 84 34.74 10.46 -37.53
CA PRO A 84 34.04 11.36 -38.46
C PRO A 84 32.69 10.79 -38.95
N PHE A 85 31.87 10.28 -38.03
CA PHE A 85 30.54 9.75 -38.28
C PHE A 85 29.54 10.36 -37.29
N PHE A 86 28.52 11.05 -37.81
CA PHE A 86 27.61 11.88 -37.01
C PHE A 86 26.84 11.08 -35.94
N LEU A 87 26.23 9.97 -36.31
CA LEU A 87 25.40 9.17 -35.39
C LEU A 87 26.24 8.64 -34.22
N TYR A 88 27.47 8.21 -34.49
CA TYR A 88 28.39 7.77 -33.45
C TYR A 88 28.79 8.91 -32.52
N LYS A 89 29.08 10.12 -33.04
CA LYS A 89 29.35 11.28 -32.18
C LYS A 89 28.18 11.61 -31.27
N ALA A 90 26.95 11.56 -31.78
CA ALA A 90 25.74 11.80 -30.98
C ALA A 90 25.56 10.76 -29.87
N LEU A 91 25.73 9.47 -30.19
CA LEU A 91 25.66 8.39 -29.20
C LEU A 91 26.78 8.47 -28.16
N LEU A 92 28.00 8.77 -28.60
CA LEU A 92 29.16 8.95 -27.72
C LEU A 92 28.92 10.11 -26.76
N PHE A 93 28.39 11.24 -27.25
CA PHE A 93 28.02 12.38 -26.43
C PHE A 93 26.95 12.00 -25.38
N LEU A 94 25.86 11.35 -25.81
CA LEU A 94 24.80 10.87 -24.92
C LEU A 94 25.36 9.94 -23.83
N SER A 95 26.25 9.00 -24.22
CA SER A 95 26.84 8.05 -23.29
C SER A 95 27.75 8.70 -22.25
N LEU A 96 28.63 9.62 -22.66
CA LEU A 96 29.64 10.22 -21.79
C LEU A 96 29.05 11.30 -20.88
N PHE A 97 28.20 12.18 -21.42
CA PHE A 97 27.72 13.36 -20.70
C PHE A 97 26.38 13.14 -20.00
N ILE A 98 25.60 12.11 -20.38
CA ILE A 98 24.30 11.86 -19.75
C ILE A 98 24.27 10.48 -19.07
N LEU A 99 24.48 9.40 -19.82
CA LEU A 99 24.30 8.05 -19.26
C LEU A 99 25.35 7.70 -18.22
N THR A 100 26.62 8.05 -18.45
CA THR A 100 27.72 7.78 -17.50
C THR A 100 27.50 8.45 -16.15
N PRO A 101 27.25 9.77 -16.05
CA PRO A 101 26.98 10.39 -14.75
C PRO A 101 25.73 9.83 -14.09
N LEU A 102 24.65 9.58 -14.84
CA LEU A 102 23.45 8.96 -14.28
C LEU A 102 23.76 7.58 -13.70
N PHE A 103 24.49 6.75 -14.44
CA PHE A 103 24.90 5.42 -13.98
C PHE A 103 25.74 5.51 -12.70
N LEU A 104 26.72 6.40 -12.65
CA LEU A 104 27.56 6.61 -11.47
C LEU A 104 26.75 7.10 -10.27
N TYR A 105 25.78 7.99 -10.47
CA TYR A 105 24.86 8.42 -9.43
C TYR A 105 24.09 7.24 -8.83
N PHE A 106 23.41 6.45 -9.68
CA PHE A 106 22.61 5.31 -9.21
C PHE A 106 23.49 4.23 -8.56
N ALA A 107 24.65 3.92 -9.15
CA ALA A 107 25.61 2.96 -8.59
C ALA A 107 26.15 3.42 -7.23
N GLY A 108 26.49 4.70 -7.09
CA GLY A 108 26.94 5.29 -5.83
C GLY A 108 25.86 5.25 -4.75
N MET A 109 24.63 5.67 -5.07
CA MET A 109 23.50 5.63 -4.14
C MET A 109 23.15 4.21 -3.72
N TYR A 110 23.17 3.25 -4.65
CA TYR A 110 22.95 1.85 -4.36
C TYR A 110 24.04 1.27 -3.45
N GLY A 111 25.31 1.55 -3.76
CA GLY A 111 26.47 1.13 -2.95
C GLY A 111 26.39 1.68 -1.53
N MET A 112 26.15 2.99 -1.38
CA MET A 112 26.01 3.63 -0.07
C MET A 112 24.80 3.07 0.70
N ASN A 113 23.67 2.83 0.03
CA ASN A 113 22.50 2.22 0.66
C ASN A 113 22.80 0.82 1.19
N ARG A 114 23.54 0.01 0.42
CA ARG A 114 23.98 -1.33 0.84
C ARG A 114 24.89 -1.27 2.06
N LEU A 115 25.85 -0.34 2.08
CA LEU A 115 26.74 -0.15 3.23
C LEU A 115 25.95 0.23 4.50
N ILE A 116 25.01 1.18 4.40
CA ILE A 116 24.19 1.59 5.55
C ILE A 116 23.33 0.41 6.04
N LYS A 117 22.74 -0.37 5.13
CA LYS A 117 21.97 -1.57 5.47
C LYS A 117 22.78 -2.63 6.22
N HIS A 118 24.08 -2.73 5.95
CA HIS A 118 24.96 -3.67 6.66
C HIS A 118 25.37 -3.19 8.06
N SER A 119 25.15 -1.91 8.38
CA SER A 119 25.46 -1.38 9.72
C SER A 119 24.66 -2.09 10.82
N ARG A 120 25.30 -2.26 11.98
CA ARG A 120 24.68 -2.94 13.14
C ARG A 120 23.38 -2.27 13.58
N LEU A 121 23.39 -0.93 13.65
CA LEU A 121 22.21 -0.14 14.04
C LEU A 121 21.04 -0.35 13.09
N TYR A 122 21.30 -0.44 11.79
CA TYR A 122 20.24 -0.66 10.81
C TYR A 122 19.64 -2.06 10.91
N LYS A 123 20.49 -3.07 11.07
CA LYS A 123 20.05 -4.45 11.31
C LYS A 123 19.18 -4.55 12.57
N GLN A 124 19.59 -3.91 13.67
CA GLN A 124 18.79 -3.88 14.90
C GLN A 124 17.42 -3.23 14.69
N LYS A 125 17.36 -2.09 13.99
CA LYS A 125 16.08 -1.45 13.65
C LYS A 125 15.18 -2.36 12.82
N LEU A 126 15.75 -3.07 11.84
CA LEU A 126 14.99 -4.01 11.02
C LEU A 126 14.48 -5.20 11.84
N GLU A 127 15.30 -5.77 12.73
CA GLU A 127 14.88 -6.87 13.61
C GLU A 127 13.80 -6.44 14.60
N HIS A 128 13.91 -5.25 15.19
CA HIS A 128 12.84 -4.71 16.05
C HIS A 128 11.52 -4.53 15.29
N ALA A 129 11.57 -4.02 14.05
CA ALA A 129 10.38 -3.90 13.22
C ALA A 129 9.77 -5.27 12.90
N LYS A 130 10.59 -6.29 12.64
CA LYS A 130 10.12 -7.69 12.46
C LYS A 130 9.45 -8.24 13.71
N GLN A 131 10.05 -8.05 14.88
CA GLN A 131 9.46 -8.46 16.15
C GLN A 131 8.11 -7.78 16.41
N GLN A 132 8.01 -6.48 16.12
CA GLN A 132 6.76 -5.72 16.20
C GLN A 132 5.71 -6.29 15.24
N PHE A 133 6.07 -6.57 14.00
CA PHE A 133 5.18 -7.20 13.03
C PHE A 133 4.70 -8.58 13.49
N ASP A 134 5.59 -9.43 13.99
CA ASP A 134 5.20 -10.76 14.48
C ASP A 134 4.22 -10.65 15.67
N SER A 135 4.43 -9.68 16.56
CA SER A 135 3.50 -9.41 17.67
C SER A 135 2.15 -8.88 17.18
N ALA A 136 2.13 -7.93 16.24
CA ALA A 136 0.90 -7.38 15.66
C ALA A 136 0.11 -8.45 14.90
N LYS A 137 0.82 -9.30 14.14
CA LYS A 137 0.25 -10.43 13.42
C LYS A 137 -0.35 -11.49 14.37
N ALA A 138 0.29 -11.75 15.50
CA ALA A 138 -0.27 -12.63 16.53
C ALA A 138 -1.56 -12.04 17.11
N ALA A 139 -1.55 -10.76 17.48
CA ALA A 139 -2.72 -10.05 18.00
C ALA A 139 -3.88 -10.00 16.98
N ALA A 140 -3.58 -9.75 15.70
CA ALA A 140 -4.59 -9.76 14.63
C ALA A 140 -5.20 -11.15 14.42
N ARG A 141 -4.41 -12.23 14.58
CA ARG A 141 -4.92 -13.60 14.52
C ARG A 141 -5.78 -13.95 15.73
N GLU A 142 -5.36 -13.58 16.92
CA GLU A 142 -6.08 -13.84 18.16
C GLU A 142 -7.44 -13.12 18.17
N THR A 143 -7.45 -11.82 17.86
CA THR A 143 -8.68 -11.02 17.76
C THR A 143 -9.62 -11.54 16.68
N LEU A 144 -9.09 -11.98 15.53
CA LEU A 144 -9.91 -12.62 14.50
C LEU A 144 -10.49 -13.97 14.97
N GLN A 145 -9.70 -14.81 15.65
CA GLN A 145 -10.18 -16.09 16.16
C GLN A 145 -11.27 -15.90 17.21
N GLN A 146 -11.07 -14.98 18.16
CA GLN A 146 -12.07 -14.61 19.14
C GLN A 146 -13.35 -14.09 18.47
N LEU A 147 -13.21 -13.22 17.47
CA LEU A 147 -14.36 -12.70 16.75
C LEU A 147 -15.14 -13.79 16.02
N LEU A 148 -14.44 -14.77 15.41
CA LEU A 148 -15.06 -15.89 14.71
C LEU A 148 -15.70 -16.91 15.66
N SER A 149 -15.20 -17.07 16.89
CA SER A 149 -15.85 -17.95 17.89
C SER A 149 -17.14 -17.36 18.44
N GLU A 150 -17.31 -16.04 18.37
CA GLU A 150 -18.47 -15.33 18.90
C GLU A 150 -19.60 -15.19 17.87
N THR A 151 -19.44 -15.61 16.61
CA THR A 151 -20.49 -15.38 15.60
C THR A 151 -20.43 -16.30 14.39
N ASP A 152 -21.60 -16.64 13.87
CA ASP A 152 -21.77 -17.37 12.59
C ASP A 152 -21.83 -16.42 11.37
N ILE A 153 -21.71 -15.11 11.58
CA ILE A 153 -21.68 -14.14 10.47
C ILE A 153 -20.44 -14.42 9.61
N PRO A 154 -20.58 -14.54 8.27
CA PRO A 154 -19.44 -14.85 7.42
C PRO A 154 -18.32 -13.80 7.57
N PRO A 155 -17.04 -14.21 7.62
CA PRO A 155 -15.90 -13.32 7.92
C PRO A 155 -15.83 -12.07 7.05
N TYR A 156 -16.32 -12.18 5.81
CA TYR A 156 -16.40 -11.08 4.86
C TYR A 156 -17.24 -9.89 5.37
N TYR A 157 -18.33 -10.14 6.09
CA TYR A 157 -19.21 -9.11 6.64
C TYR A 157 -18.79 -8.66 8.05
N LEU A 158 -17.74 -9.24 8.63
CA LEU A 158 -17.17 -8.84 9.92
C LEU A 158 -16.27 -7.61 9.77
N LYS A 159 -16.84 -6.55 9.20
CA LYS A 159 -16.21 -5.24 9.02
C LYS A 159 -17.10 -4.17 9.63
N PRO A 160 -16.56 -3.11 10.23
CA PRO A 160 -17.38 -2.15 10.98
C PRO A 160 -18.47 -1.50 10.10
N TYR A 161 -18.20 -1.27 8.81
CA TYR A 161 -19.23 -0.77 7.88
C TYR A 161 -20.44 -1.71 7.75
N ALA A 162 -20.21 -3.02 7.58
CA ALA A 162 -21.28 -4.00 7.42
C ALA A 162 -22.03 -4.23 8.73
N ILE A 163 -21.31 -4.33 9.86
CA ILE A 163 -21.89 -4.48 11.20
C ILE A 163 -22.77 -3.29 11.58
N GLN A 164 -22.33 -2.06 11.27
CA GLN A 164 -23.12 -0.85 11.48
C GLN A 164 -24.42 -0.83 10.64
N LYS A 165 -24.36 -1.30 9.38
CA LYS A 165 -25.55 -1.45 8.53
C LYS A 165 -26.50 -2.53 9.07
N PHE A 166 -25.98 -3.69 9.48
CA PHE A 166 -26.81 -4.74 10.07
C PHE A 166 -27.52 -4.25 11.34
N LYS A 167 -26.81 -3.57 12.25
CA LYS A 167 -27.39 -2.96 13.45
C LYS A 167 -28.56 -2.04 13.08
N THR A 168 -28.37 -1.21 12.07
CA THR A 168 -29.40 -0.30 11.54
C THR A 168 -30.63 -1.07 11.05
N TYR A 169 -30.44 -2.14 10.29
CA TYR A 169 -31.56 -2.93 9.76
C TYR A 169 -32.36 -3.61 10.86
N PHE A 170 -31.70 -4.19 11.87
CA PHE A 170 -32.40 -4.79 13.01
C PHE A 170 -33.06 -3.75 13.92
N LEU A 171 -32.41 -2.60 14.15
CA LEU A 171 -32.94 -1.51 14.96
C LEU A 171 -34.24 -0.94 14.38
N TYR A 172 -34.29 -0.74 13.06
CA TYR A 172 -35.45 -0.19 12.35
C TYR A 172 -36.42 -1.24 11.82
N GLN A 173 -36.27 -2.49 12.22
CA GLN A 173 -37.15 -3.58 11.79
C GLN A 173 -37.25 -3.77 10.28
N ARG A 174 -36.14 -3.50 9.58
CA ARG A 174 -36.01 -3.76 8.14
C ARG A 174 -35.60 -5.20 7.84
N ALA A 175 -35.09 -5.93 8.83
CA ALA A 175 -34.69 -7.32 8.69
C ALA A 175 -35.13 -8.13 9.92
N ASP A 176 -35.70 -9.31 9.68
CA ASP A 176 -36.13 -10.24 10.73
C ASP A 176 -35.02 -11.25 11.09
N ASN A 177 -34.11 -11.51 10.15
CA ASN A 177 -33.03 -12.47 10.30
C ASN A 177 -31.74 -12.03 9.58
N LEU A 178 -30.63 -12.71 9.88
CA LEU A 178 -29.32 -12.38 9.31
C LEU A 178 -29.28 -12.49 7.78
N LYS A 179 -29.97 -13.48 7.19
CA LYS A 179 -29.99 -13.68 5.73
C LYS A 179 -30.61 -12.47 5.02
N GLU A 180 -31.70 -11.94 5.57
CA GLU A 180 -32.35 -10.74 5.07
C GLU A 180 -31.48 -9.50 5.26
N ALA A 181 -30.84 -9.34 6.42
CA ALA A 181 -29.89 -8.24 6.66
C ALA A 181 -28.71 -8.26 5.67
N ILE A 182 -28.15 -9.44 5.38
CA ILE A 182 -27.10 -9.62 4.36
C ILE A 182 -27.62 -9.27 2.96
N ASN A 183 -28.83 -9.72 2.61
CA ASN A 183 -29.42 -9.43 1.32
C ASN A 183 -29.64 -7.91 1.12
N LEU A 184 -30.21 -7.24 2.12
CA LEU A 184 -30.38 -5.78 2.11
C LEU A 184 -29.05 -5.05 1.99
N PHE A 185 -28.03 -5.50 2.72
CA PHE A 185 -26.70 -4.93 2.64
C PHE A 185 -26.11 -5.04 1.22
N GLU A 186 -26.17 -6.22 0.59
CA GLU A 186 -25.63 -6.41 -0.76
C GLU A 186 -26.40 -5.59 -1.82
N ILE A 187 -27.72 -5.46 -1.68
CA ILE A 187 -28.54 -4.60 -2.55
C ILE A 187 -28.14 -3.13 -2.38
N GLU A 188 -28.13 -2.61 -1.15
CA GLU A 188 -27.77 -1.21 -0.87
C GLU A 188 -26.34 -0.90 -1.30
N LYS A 189 -25.38 -1.78 -0.99
CA LYS A 189 -23.97 -1.63 -1.41
C LYS A 189 -23.85 -1.59 -2.93
N THR A 190 -24.53 -2.47 -3.65
CA THR A 190 -24.50 -2.50 -5.12
C THR A 190 -25.08 -1.20 -5.71
N PHE A 191 -26.17 -0.72 -5.12
CA PHE A 191 -26.76 0.57 -5.49
C PHE A 191 -25.83 1.75 -5.21
N GLU A 192 -25.19 1.79 -4.03
CA GLU A 192 -24.19 2.80 -3.67
C GLU A 192 -22.99 2.79 -4.65
N LEU A 193 -22.50 1.61 -5.04
CA LEU A 193 -21.43 1.47 -6.04
C LEU A 193 -21.85 1.92 -7.45
N HIS A 194 -23.09 1.62 -7.85
CA HIS A 194 -23.62 2.06 -9.14
C HIS A 194 -23.75 3.57 -9.21
N GLN A 195 -24.29 4.20 -8.16
CA GLN A 195 -24.33 5.66 -8.04
C GLN A 195 -22.94 6.27 -8.12
N TYR A 196 -21.97 5.72 -7.38
CA TYR A 196 -20.59 6.19 -7.43
C TYR A 196 -20.01 6.15 -8.85
N ALA A 197 -20.25 5.06 -9.60
CA ALA A 197 -19.82 4.94 -10.99
C ALA A 197 -20.45 6.03 -11.88
N MET A 198 -21.75 6.30 -11.70
CA MET A 198 -22.45 7.37 -12.40
C MET A 198 -21.88 8.75 -12.06
N PHE A 199 -21.71 9.09 -10.78
CA PHE A 199 -21.14 10.39 -10.36
C PHE A 199 -19.74 10.61 -10.94
N ARG A 200 -18.90 9.59 -10.93
CA ARG A 200 -17.55 9.65 -11.52
C ARG A 200 -17.61 9.86 -13.03
N PHE A 201 -18.55 9.20 -13.72
CA PHE A 201 -18.74 9.36 -15.16
C PHE A 201 -19.15 10.79 -15.54
N HIS A 202 -19.95 11.45 -14.70
CA HIS A 202 -20.41 12.83 -14.92
C HIS A 202 -19.41 13.90 -14.43
N GLY A 203 -18.20 13.51 -14.00
CA GLY A 203 -17.14 14.44 -13.61
C GLY A 203 -17.34 15.12 -12.25
N GLU A 204 -18.33 14.69 -11.46
CA GLU A 204 -18.59 15.27 -10.15
C GLU A 204 -17.54 14.80 -9.13
N LYS A 205 -16.74 15.75 -8.62
CA LYS A 205 -15.64 15.48 -7.67
C LYS A 205 -16.09 15.37 -6.21
N LYS A 206 -17.37 15.60 -5.89
CA LYS A 206 -17.87 15.50 -4.51
C LYS A 206 -18.15 14.04 -4.17
N ALA A 207 -17.11 13.32 -3.78
CA ALA A 207 -17.25 12.00 -3.18
C ALA A 207 -17.95 12.14 -1.81
N TYR A 208 -19.20 11.71 -1.72
CA TYR A 208 -19.85 11.53 -0.42
C TYR A 208 -19.15 10.38 0.31
N ARG A 209 -18.74 10.61 1.57
CA ARG A 209 -18.08 9.64 2.46
C ARG A 209 -18.75 8.26 2.51
N VAL A 210 -20.04 8.19 2.18
CA VAL A 210 -20.83 6.95 2.11
C VAL A 210 -20.33 6.03 0.99
N PHE A 211 -20.09 6.57 -0.22
CA PHE A 211 -19.62 5.78 -1.37
C PHE A 211 -18.19 5.25 -1.18
N GLU A 212 -17.35 6.02 -0.48
CA GLU A 212 -15.98 5.60 -0.19
C GLU A 212 -15.94 4.36 0.70
N LYS A 213 -16.86 4.25 1.67
CA LYS A 213 -16.96 3.07 2.55
C LYS A 213 -17.39 1.82 1.78
N ALA A 214 -18.40 1.93 0.91
CA ALA A 214 -18.85 0.83 0.06
C ALA A 214 -17.74 0.40 -0.93
N LEU A 215 -17.06 1.36 -1.55
CA LEU A 215 -15.95 1.10 -2.47
C LEU A 215 -14.75 0.44 -1.75
N HIS A 216 -14.42 0.90 -0.54
CA HIS A 216 -13.36 0.31 0.26
C HIS A 216 -13.69 -1.14 0.62
N PHE A 217 -14.92 -1.40 1.07
CA PHE A 217 -15.41 -2.74 1.37
C PHE A 217 -15.35 -3.69 0.13
N GLU A 218 -15.72 -3.20 -1.06
CA GLU A 218 -15.65 -3.96 -2.31
C GLU A 218 -14.20 -4.26 -2.74
N LYS A 219 -13.28 -3.31 -2.55
CA LYS A 219 -11.83 -3.54 -2.80
C LYS A 219 -11.29 -4.64 -1.91
N HIS A 220 -11.67 -4.66 -0.62
CA HIS A 220 -11.29 -5.74 0.31
C HIS A 220 -11.81 -7.10 -0.14
N LYS A 221 -13.03 -7.19 -0.70
CA LYS A 221 -13.58 -8.43 -1.29
C LYS A 221 -12.69 -8.98 -2.39
N LYS A 222 -12.30 -8.11 -3.34
CA LYS A 222 -11.51 -8.50 -4.51
C LYS A 222 -10.10 -8.92 -4.11
N THR A 223 -9.48 -8.23 -3.17
CA THR A 223 -8.15 -8.59 -2.64
C THR A 223 -8.19 -9.91 -1.88
N ALA A 224 -9.20 -10.13 -1.03
CA ALA A 224 -9.36 -11.40 -0.31
C ALA A 224 -9.61 -12.58 -1.27
N ALA A 225 -10.46 -12.41 -2.30
CA ALA A 225 -10.71 -13.43 -3.32
C ALA A 225 -9.46 -13.73 -4.16
N LEU A 226 -8.67 -12.70 -4.51
CA LEU A 226 -7.40 -12.87 -5.24
C LEU A 226 -6.37 -13.65 -4.42
N VAL A 227 -6.22 -13.32 -3.13
CA VAL A 227 -5.29 -14.01 -2.21
C VAL A 227 -5.71 -15.47 -1.97
N GLN A 228 -7.00 -15.75 -1.92
CA GLN A 228 -7.52 -17.10 -1.75
C GLN A 228 -7.34 -17.96 -3.02
N ASN A 229 -7.53 -17.38 -4.20
CA ASN A 229 -7.23 -18.05 -5.48
C ASN A 229 -5.73 -18.31 -5.67
N LEU A 230 -4.84 -17.46 -5.15
CA LEU A 230 -3.38 -17.68 -5.18
C LEU A 230 -2.92 -18.79 -4.22
N LYS A 231 -3.65 -19.02 -3.11
CA LYS A 231 -3.35 -20.11 -2.16
C LYS A 231 -3.88 -21.47 -2.60
N ASN A 232 -4.93 -21.51 -3.40
CA ASN A 232 -5.53 -22.76 -3.90
C ASN A 232 -4.87 -23.28 -5.20
N ASN A 233 -3.90 -22.54 -5.76
CA ASN A 233 -3.14 -22.89 -6.96
C ASN A 233 -1.70 -23.37 -6.65
N HIS A 234 -1.42 -23.71 -5.39
CA HIS A 234 -0.20 -24.36 -4.92
C HIS A 234 -0.56 -25.55 -4.04
#